data_AF-X0ZDC1-F1
#
_entry.id   AF-X0ZDC1-F1
#
_cell.length_a   1.000
_cell.length_b   1.000
_cell.length_c   1.000
_cell.angle_alpha   90.00
_cell.angle_beta   90.00
_cell.angle_gamma   90.00
#
_symmetry.space_group_name_H-M   'P 1'
#
loop_
_entity.id
_entity.type
_entity.pdbx_description
1 polymer ?
#
loop_
_entity_poly.entity_id
_entity_poly.type
_entity_poly.pdbx_seq_one_letter_code
_entity_poly.pdbx_strand_id
1 'polypeptide(L)'
;MVDNAISENITADISSKIDNKLSHKVSKGVIWVTITEICTGGLGFVRAIILARLLAPSDFGLMAIVMSIILFLQNTRFGFDSALIQKQEKPEEFLNTAWSFELTRNLILFFVLFLSAPLLSSLFNEAKSVNIFRLVAFTLIFRG
;
A
#
# COMPACT_ATOMS: atom_id res chain seq x y z
N MET A 1 -54.46 21.65 4.29
CA MET A 1 -53.98 20.97 5.52
C MET A 1 -53.55 19.53 5.28
N VAL A 2 -54.26 18.75 4.44
CA VAL A 2 -53.90 17.36 4.13
C VAL A 2 -52.59 17.21 3.35
N ASP A 3 -52.30 18.10 2.38
CA ASP A 3 -51.08 18.01 1.55
C ASP A 3 -49.77 18.18 2.34
N ASN A 4 -49.80 18.92 3.46
CA ASN A 4 -48.61 19.19 4.26
C ASN A 4 -48.17 17.95 5.06
N ALA A 5 -49.13 17.19 5.59
CA ALA A 5 -48.88 15.94 6.31
C ALA A 5 -48.35 14.82 5.38
N ILE A 6 -48.77 14.83 4.11
CA ILE A 6 -48.29 13.88 3.10
C ILE A 6 -46.84 14.20 2.73
N SER A 7 -46.50 15.48 2.53
CA SER A 7 -45.14 15.91 2.21
C SER A 7 -44.14 15.57 3.33
N GLU A 8 -44.54 15.75 4.60
CA GLU A 8 -43.67 15.51 5.77
C GLU A 8 -43.38 14.02 5.99
N ASN A 9 -44.36 13.15 5.72
CA ASN A 9 -44.17 11.70 5.83
C ASN A 9 -43.28 11.15 4.69
N ILE A 10 -43.38 11.72 3.48
CA ILE A 10 -42.53 11.34 2.34
C ILE A 10 -41.07 11.77 2.57
N THR A 11 -40.82 12.98 3.09
CA THR A 11 -39.46 13.42 3.43
C THR A 11 -38.84 12.60 4.56
N ALA A 12 -39.63 12.24 5.58
CA ALA A 12 -39.17 11.37 6.66
C ALA A 12 -38.82 9.95 6.17
N ASP A 13 -39.63 9.35 5.30
CA ASP A 13 -39.37 8.03 4.70
C ASP A 13 -38.10 8.05 3.84
N ILE A 14 -37.93 9.08 2.99
CA ILE A 14 -36.75 9.22 2.13
C ILE A 14 -35.47 9.40 2.96
N SER A 15 -35.48 10.24 4.00
CA SER A 15 -34.32 10.45 4.88
C SER A 15 -33.92 9.15 5.58
N SER A 16 -34.87 8.43 6.17
CA SER A 16 -34.59 7.18 6.89
C SER A 16 -34.01 6.09 5.97
N LYS A 17 -34.46 6.06 4.71
CA LYS A 17 -34.01 5.09 3.71
C LYS A 17 -32.62 5.42 3.18
N ILE A 18 -32.27 6.71 3.07
CA ILE A 18 -30.93 7.18 2.71
C ILE A 18 -29.94 6.85 3.83
N ASP A 19 -30.28 7.13 5.09
CA ASP A 19 -29.42 6.86 6.25
C ASP A 19 -29.08 5.38 6.38
N ASN A 20 -30.07 4.50 6.25
CA ASN A 20 -29.85 3.05 6.28
C ASN A 20 -28.97 2.57 5.11
N LYS A 21 -29.17 3.12 3.91
CA LYS A 21 -28.44 2.70 2.71
C LYS A 21 -26.98 3.18 2.71
N LEU A 22 -26.72 4.38 3.25
CA LEU A 22 -25.38 4.94 3.43
C LEU A 22 -24.63 4.20 4.54
N SER A 23 -25.26 4.03 5.71
CA SER A 23 -24.66 3.32 6.84
C SER A 23 -24.25 1.89 6.43
N HIS A 24 -25.12 1.15 5.75
CA HIS A 24 -24.81 -0.20 5.28
C HIS A 24 -23.72 -0.26 4.20
N LYS A 25 -23.62 0.76 3.32
CA LYS A 25 -22.52 0.84 2.33
C LYS A 25 -21.18 1.20 2.98
N VAL A 26 -21.18 2.14 3.92
CA VAL A 26 -19.98 2.56 4.64
C VAL A 26 -19.48 1.42 5.53
N SER A 27 -20.36 0.76 6.29
CA SER A 27 -19.97 -0.39 7.11
C SER A 27 -19.39 -1.53 6.28
N LYS A 28 -20.00 -1.88 5.13
CA LYS A 28 -19.42 -2.90 4.23
C LYS A 28 -18.05 -2.50 3.69
N GLY A 29 -17.87 -1.22 3.31
CA GLY A 29 -16.58 -0.71 2.84
C GLY A 29 -15.50 -0.77 3.93
N VAL A 30 -15.81 -0.29 5.14
CA VAL A 30 -14.90 -0.32 6.29
C VAL A 30 -14.53 -1.74 6.68
N ILE A 31 -15.50 -2.66 6.73
CA ILE A 31 -15.27 -4.07 7.03
C ILE A 31 -14.36 -4.70 5.98
N TRP A 32 -14.58 -4.42 4.70
CA TRP A 32 -13.75 -4.94 3.61
C TRP A 32 -12.30 -4.46 3.68
N VAL A 33 -12.09 -3.16 3.92
CA VAL A 33 -10.75 -2.59 4.08
C VAL A 33 -10.05 -3.17 5.30
N THR A 34 -10.75 -3.28 6.42
CA THR A 34 -10.22 -3.86 7.68
C THR A 34 -9.80 -5.31 7.48
N ILE A 35 -10.64 -6.13 6.84
CA ILE A 35 -10.31 -7.53 6.54
C ILE A 35 -9.08 -7.60 5.63
N THR A 36 -8.99 -6.73 4.63
CA THR A 36 -7.85 -6.66 3.72
C THR A 36 -6.56 -6.36 4.48
N GLU A 37 -6.58 -5.36 5.37
CA GLU A 37 -5.39 -4.95 6.12
C GLU A 37 -4.95 -6.01 7.15
N ILE A 38 -5.90 -6.68 7.80
CA ILE A 38 -5.58 -7.80 8.69
C ILE A 38 -4.99 -8.97 7.89
N CYS A 39 -5.53 -9.25 6.71
CA CYS A 39 -5.05 -10.34 5.86
C CYS A 39 -3.65 -10.05 5.30
N THR A 40 -3.39 -8.83 4.82
CA THR A 40 -2.07 -8.40 4.34
C THR A 40 -1.04 -8.40 5.47
N GLY A 41 -1.41 -7.86 6.65
CA GLY A 41 -0.56 -7.88 7.85
C GLY A 41 -0.25 -9.30 8.33
N GLY A 42 -1.26 -10.16 8.38
CA GLY A 42 -1.10 -11.58 8.74
C GLY A 42 -0.19 -12.34 7.78
N LEU A 43 -0.35 -12.13 6.47
CA LEU A 43 0.56 -12.67 5.46
C LEU A 43 1.98 -12.12 5.64
N GLY A 44 2.14 -10.84 5.97
CA GLY A 44 3.42 -10.23 6.29
C GLY A 44 4.10 -10.91 7.49
N PHE A 45 3.34 -11.19 8.54
CA PHE A 45 3.83 -11.88 9.74
C PHE A 45 4.28 -13.33 9.44
N VAL A 46 3.49 -14.07 8.67
CA VAL A 46 3.85 -15.44 8.25
C VAL A 46 5.13 -15.42 7.40
N ARG A 47 5.26 -14.46 6.47
CA ARG A 47 6.48 -14.26 5.68
C ARG A 47 7.69 -13.99 6.57
N ALA A 48 7.54 -13.15 7.59
CA ALA A 48 8.62 -12.87 8.54
C ALA A 48 9.06 -14.13 9.29
N ILE A 49 8.14 -14.98 9.74
CA ILE A 49 8.46 -16.26 10.41
C ILE A 49 9.18 -17.23 9.45
N ILE A 50 8.71 -17.34 8.21
CA ILE A 50 9.36 -18.19 7.19
C ILE A 50 10.79 -17.70 6.96
N LEU A 51 10.95 -16.39 6.76
CA LEU A 51 12.25 -15.77 6.55
C LEU A 51 13.15 -15.97 7.79
N ALA A 52 12.59 -15.89 8.99
CA ALA A 52 13.31 -16.13 10.23
C ALA A 52 13.86 -17.54 10.38
N ARG A 53 13.14 -18.54 9.83
CA ARG A 53 13.63 -19.92 9.80
C ARG A 53 14.62 -20.19 8.67
N LEU A 54 14.54 -19.43 7.58
CA LEU A 54 15.36 -19.64 6.39
C LEU A 54 16.69 -18.86 6.43
N LEU A 55 16.73 -17.71 7.10
CA LEU A 55 17.93 -16.91 7.29
C LEU A 55 18.76 -17.43 8.48
N ALA A 56 20.07 -17.43 8.32
CA ALA A 56 20.97 -17.57 9.46
C ALA A 56 20.85 -16.33 10.37
N PRO A 57 21.09 -16.44 11.69
CA PRO A 57 21.00 -15.31 12.62
C PRO A 57 21.87 -14.10 12.23
N SER A 58 22.93 -14.32 11.45
CA SER A 58 23.83 -13.31 10.91
C SER A 58 23.19 -12.39 9.85
N ASP A 59 22.17 -12.87 9.13
CA ASP A 59 21.55 -12.15 8.00
C ASP A 59 20.42 -11.20 8.45
N PHE A 60 20.01 -11.28 9.71
CA PHE A 60 18.87 -10.52 10.25
C PHE A 60 19.16 -9.02 10.38
N GLY A 61 20.36 -8.65 10.84
CA GLY A 61 20.75 -7.24 10.97
C GLY A 61 20.77 -6.53 9.62
N LEU A 62 21.23 -7.25 8.59
CA LEU A 62 21.19 -6.77 7.22
C LEU A 62 19.76 -6.55 6.74
N MET A 63 18.90 -7.56 6.91
CA MET A 63 17.52 -7.50 6.48
C MET A 63 16.77 -6.35 7.15
N ALA A 64 17.04 -6.08 8.43
CA ALA A 64 16.46 -4.96 9.17
C ALA A 64 16.83 -3.60 8.54
N ILE A 65 18.11 -3.38 8.21
CA ILE A 65 18.57 -2.14 7.59
C ILE A 65 17.92 -1.96 6.20
N VAL A 66 17.86 -3.02 5.41
CA VAL A 66 17.21 -2.99 4.08
C VAL A 66 15.73 -2.68 4.20
N MET A 67 15.04 -3.36 5.11
CA MET A 67 13.64 -3.12 5.40
C MET A 67 13.41 -1.68 5.83
N SER A 68 14.25 -1.11 6.70
CA SER A 68 14.16 0.29 7.14
C SER A 68 14.35 1.28 5.98
N ILE A 69 15.34 1.07 5.12
CA ILE A 69 15.56 1.90 3.92
C ILE A 69 14.33 1.84 3.02
N ILE A 70 13.80 0.65 2.76
CA ILE A 70 12.59 0.46 1.95
C ILE A 70 11.38 1.15 2.58
N LEU A 71 11.22 1.04 3.91
CA LEU A 71 10.15 1.71 4.64
C LEU A 71 10.25 3.24 4.50
N PHE A 72 11.46 3.79 4.60
CA PHE A 72 11.70 5.22 4.45
C PHE A 72 11.39 5.70 3.02
N LEU A 73 11.82 4.94 2.01
CA LEU A 73 11.50 5.21 0.61
C LEU A 73 9.99 5.12 0.34
N GLN A 74 9.28 4.19 0.98
CA GLN A 74 7.82 4.08 0.88
C GLN A 74 7.10 5.29 1.49
N ASN A 75 7.62 5.87 2.57
CA ASN A 75 7.06 7.09 3.15
C ASN A 75 7.22 8.32 2.24
N THR A 76 8.02 8.25 1.17
CA THR A 76 8.08 9.35 0.18
C THR A 76 6.81 9.41 -0.71
N ARG A 77 5.87 8.44 -0.58
CA ARG A 77 4.59 8.41 -1.33
C ARG A 77 3.59 9.52 -0.94
N PHE A 78 3.82 10.26 0.15
CA PHE A 78 2.91 11.33 0.60
C PHE A 78 2.84 12.47 -0.43
N GLY A 79 1.74 12.51 -1.20
CA GLY A 79 1.41 13.67 -2.04
C GLY A 79 0.52 13.35 -3.24
N PHE A 80 0.70 12.18 -3.86
CA PHE A 80 -0.03 11.85 -5.10
C PHE A 80 -1.45 11.32 -4.85
N ASP A 81 -1.63 10.40 -3.89
CA ASP A 81 -2.96 9.83 -3.58
C ASP A 81 -3.95 10.90 -3.09
N SER A 82 -3.48 11.85 -2.27
CA SER A 82 -4.30 12.97 -1.79
C SER A 82 -4.61 14.01 -2.87
N ALA A 83 -3.72 14.20 -3.85
CA ALA A 83 -3.95 15.10 -4.98
C ALA A 83 -4.94 14.50 -6.00
N LEU A 84 -4.93 13.17 -6.18
CA LEU A 84 -5.85 12.46 -7.08
C LEU A 84 -7.29 12.42 -6.55
N ILE A 85 -7.45 12.27 -5.22
CA ILE A 85 -8.78 12.26 -4.57
C ILE A 85 -9.51 13.61 -4.68
N GLN A 86 -8.77 14.73 -4.81
CA GLN A 86 -9.36 16.07 -4.90
C GLN A 86 -9.78 16.50 -6.31
N LYS A 87 -9.29 15.87 -7.39
CA LYS A 87 -9.65 16.25 -8.78
C LYS A 87 -10.47 15.15 -9.47
N GLN A 88 -11.75 15.07 -9.14
CA GLN A 88 -12.71 14.11 -9.72
C GLN A 88 -13.18 14.43 -11.16
N GLU A 89 -12.58 15.39 -11.88
CA GLU A 89 -13.17 15.86 -13.16
C GLU A 89 -12.75 15.07 -14.41
N LYS A 90 -11.68 14.26 -14.40
CA LYS A 90 -11.28 13.40 -15.55
C LYS A 90 -10.48 12.16 -15.13
N PRO A 91 -11.10 11.10 -14.59
CA PRO A 91 -10.39 10.00 -13.92
C PRO A 91 -9.39 9.24 -14.81
N GLU A 92 -9.66 9.04 -16.10
CA GLU A 92 -8.86 8.13 -16.94
C GLU A 92 -7.47 8.66 -17.31
N GLU A 93 -7.34 9.96 -17.58
CA GLU A 93 -6.07 10.57 -18.01
C GLU A 93 -5.10 10.77 -16.82
N PHE A 94 -5.65 11.02 -15.63
CA PHE A 94 -4.89 11.11 -14.39
C PHE A 94 -4.45 9.75 -13.85
N LEU A 95 -5.24 8.69 -14.05
CA LEU A 95 -4.88 7.32 -13.67
C LEU A 95 -3.63 6.82 -14.43
N ASN A 96 -3.56 7.06 -15.75
CA ASN A 96 -2.38 6.66 -16.55
C ASN A 96 -1.12 7.42 -16.14
N THR A 97 -1.26 8.71 -15.80
CA THR A 97 -0.13 9.54 -15.34
C THR A 97 0.34 9.12 -13.95
N ALA A 98 -0.58 8.88 -13.03
CA ALA A 98 -0.27 8.39 -11.69
C ALA A 98 0.45 7.03 -11.75
N TRP A 99 -0.10 6.08 -12.50
CA TRP A 99 0.51 4.75 -12.67
C TRP A 99 1.91 4.82 -13.31
N SER A 100 2.08 5.64 -14.36
CA SER A 100 3.38 5.81 -15.01
C SER A 100 4.41 6.45 -14.07
N PHE A 101 3.99 7.39 -13.22
CA PHE A 101 4.85 8.02 -12.22
C PHE A 101 5.25 7.04 -11.10
N GLU A 102 4.30 6.24 -10.62
CA GLU A 102 4.56 5.18 -9.64
C GLU A 102 5.55 4.14 -10.18
N LEU A 103 5.34 3.69 -11.42
CA LEU A 103 6.22 2.73 -12.09
C LEU A 103 7.62 3.31 -12.28
N THR A 104 7.72 4.56 -12.76
CA THR A 104 9.01 5.24 -12.97
C THR A 104 9.78 5.40 -11.66
N ARG A 105 9.09 5.84 -10.60
CA ARG A 105 9.68 5.97 -9.26
C ARG A 105 10.17 4.63 -8.73
N ASN A 106 9.36 3.57 -8.82
CA ASN A 106 9.74 2.23 -8.37
C ASN A 106 10.93 1.69 -9.17
N LEU A 107 11.00 1.99 -10.47
CA LEU A 107 12.14 1.65 -11.33
C LEU A 107 13.43 2.37 -10.89
N ILE A 108 13.35 3.66 -10.57
CA ILE A 108 14.49 4.43 -10.03
C ILE A 108 14.99 3.79 -8.72
N LEU A 109 14.08 3.48 -7.79
CA LEU A 109 14.43 2.84 -6.52
C LEU A 109 15.05 1.46 -6.71
N PHE A 110 14.53 0.67 -7.66
CA PHE A 110 15.11 -0.62 -8.05
C PHE A 110 16.56 -0.45 -8.50
N PHE A 111 16.84 0.49 -9.41
CA PHE A 111 18.20 0.73 -9.90
C PHE A 111 19.13 1.17 -8.77
N VAL A 112 18.71 2.11 -7.92
CA VAL A 112 19.51 2.59 -6.79
C VAL A 112 19.87 1.42 -5.86
N LEU A 113 18.90 0.55 -5.52
CA LEU A 113 19.14 -0.58 -4.64
C LEU A 113 19.99 -1.67 -5.30
N PHE A 114 19.77 -1.95 -6.58
CA PHE A 114 20.54 -2.93 -7.36
C PHE A 114 22.01 -2.51 -7.53
N LEU A 115 22.28 -1.23 -7.80
CA LEU A 115 23.65 -0.70 -7.89
C LEU A 115 24.33 -0.62 -6.52
N SER A 116 23.55 -0.43 -5.45
CA SER A 116 24.09 -0.41 -4.08
C SER A 116 24.38 -1.81 -3.53
N ALA A 117 23.76 -2.87 -4.08
CA ALA A 117 23.94 -4.26 -3.65
C ALA A 117 25.40 -4.73 -3.53
N PRO A 118 26.31 -4.49 -4.50
CA PRO A 118 27.72 -4.86 -4.35
C PRO A 118 28.43 -4.08 -3.23
N LEU A 119 28.09 -2.80 -3.05
CA LEU A 119 28.66 -1.95 -1.99
C LEU A 119 28.27 -2.50 -0.60
N LEU A 120 27.00 -2.85 -0.45
CA LEU A 120 26.46 -3.49 0.75
C LEU A 120 27.09 -4.87 0.97
N SER A 121 27.25 -5.69 -0.07
CA SER A 121 27.93 -6.99 0.08
C SER A 121 29.37 -6.87 0.60
N SER A 122 30.09 -5.81 0.22
CA SER A 122 31.46 -5.58 0.69
C SER A 122 31.52 -5.16 2.17
N LEU A 123 30.50 -4.44 2.65
CA LEU A 123 30.37 -4.02 4.05
C LEU A 123 30.04 -5.19 5.00
N PHE A 124 29.35 -6.22 4.51
CA PHE A 124 28.87 -7.34 5.32
C PHE A 124 29.73 -8.61 5.20
N ASN A 125 30.78 -8.62 4.36
CA ASN A 125 31.74 -9.72 4.21
C ASN A 125 31.12 -11.12 3.95
N GLU A 126 29.88 -11.16 3.46
CA GLU A 126 29.11 -12.36 3.18
C GLU A 126 28.60 -12.31 1.73
N ALA A 127 29.16 -13.14 0.86
CA ALA A 127 28.79 -13.19 -0.57
C ALA A 127 27.33 -13.64 -0.79
N LYS A 128 26.74 -14.33 0.20
CA LYS A 128 25.34 -14.78 0.15
C LYS A 128 24.35 -13.62 0.26
N SER A 129 24.74 -12.50 0.86
CA SER A 129 23.89 -11.33 1.03
C SER A 129 23.45 -10.71 -0.30
N VAL A 130 24.27 -10.79 -1.35
CA VAL A 130 23.98 -10.21 -2.69
C VAL A 130 22.65 -10.72 -3.25
N ASN A 131 22.37 -12.02 -3.11
CA ASN A 131 21.16 -12.62 -3.66
C ASN A 131 19.90 -12.12 -2.95
N ILE A 132 19.97 -11.91 -1.63
CA ILE A 132 18.85 -11.38 -0.85
C ILE A 132 18.55 -9.94 -1.29
N PHE A 133 19.57 -9.10 -1.43
CA PHE A 133 19.40 -7.73 -1.94
C PHE A 133 18.76 -7.69 -3.33
N ARG A 134 19.20 -8.56 -4.24
CA ARG A 134 18.62 -8.64 -5.60
C ARG A 134 17.17 -9.11 -5.59
N LEU A 135 16.84 -10.12 -4.79
CA LEU A 135 15.47 -10.61 -4.60
C LEU A 135 14.56 -9.52 -4.05
N VAL A 136 15.01 -8.80 -3.02
CA VAL A 136 14.25 -7.69 -2.43
C VAL A 136 14.08 -6.54 -3.42
N ALA A 137 15.12 -6.18 -4.17
CA ALA A 137 15.01 -5.17 -5.23
C ALA A 137 13.93 -5.56 -6.24
N PHE A 138 13.89 -6.82 -6.68
CA PHE A 138 12.88 -7.30 -7.63
C PHE A 138 11.44 -7.13 -7.12
N THR A 139 11.21 -7.28 -5.81
CA THR A 139 9.89 -7.04 -5.21
C THR A 139 9.42 -5.59 -5.32
N LEU A 140 10.32 -4.61 -5.45
CA LEU A 140 9.95 -3.19 -5.61
C LEU A 140 9.24 -2.93 -6.95
N ILE A 141 9.61 -3.66 -8.00
CA ILE A 141 8.99 -3.52 -9.33
C ILE A 141 7.55 -4.03 -9.31
N PHE A 142 7.30 -5.16 -8.65
CA PHE A 142 5.97 -5.76 -8.52
C PHE A 142 5.03 -5.05 -7.54
N ARG A 143 5.55 -4.08 -6.77
CA ARG A 143 4.80 -3.36 -5.73
C ARG A 143 4.29 -1.99 -6.19
N GLY A 144 4.32 -1.74 -7.50
CA GLY A 144 3.68 -0.60 -8.17
C GLY A 144 2.37 -0.98 -8.83
#